data_AF-A0A349LK79-F1
#
_entry.id   AF-A0A349LK79-F1
#
_cell.length_a   1.000
_cell.length_b   1.000
_cell.length_c   1.000
_cell.angle_alpha   90.00
_cell.angle_beta   90.00
_cell.angle_gamma   90.00
#
_symmetry.space_group_name_H-M   'P 1'
#
loop_
_entity.id
_entity.type
_entity.pdbx_description
1 polymer ?
#
loop_
_entity_poly.entity_id
_entity_poly.type
_entity_poly.pdbx_seq_one_letter_code
_entity_poly.pdbx_strand_id
1 'polypeptide(L)'
;MLLSRQLVLALHLDEIPLNTTVLTKEALEVAPEQTIDQILKNVPSVILNDTPYYQQDPTAQSINVRGLGNARTLVLIDGVPA
;
A
#
# COMPACT_ATOMS: atom_id res chain seq x y z
N MET A 1 5.43 -22.86 -24.67
CA MET A 1 6.36 -22.32 -23.65
C MET A 1 6.17 -20.81 -23.64
N LEU A 2 5.15 -20.31 -22.93
CA LEU A 2 4.89 -18.88 -22.82
C LEU A 2 5.52 -18.38 -21.52
N LEU A 3 6.44 -17.42 -21.62
CA LEU A 3 6.99 -16.73 -20.46
C LEU A 3 5.88 -15.93 -19.77
N SER A 4 5.67 -16.24 -18.49
CA SER A 4 4.83 -15.49 -17.57
C SER A 4 5.28 -14.03 -17.52
N ARG A 5 4.35 -13.12 -17.82
CA ARG A 5 4.51 -11.68 -17.70
C ARG A 5 4.53 -11.29 -16.22
N GLN A 6 5.71 -11.14 -15.64
CA GLN A 6 5.90 -10.30 -14.47
C GLN A 6 6.12 -8.87 -14.97
N LEU A 7 5.35 -7.92 -14.47
CA LEU A 7 5.67 -6.50 -14.62
C LEU A 7 6.95 -6.25 -13.82
N VAL A 8 8.10 -6.49 -14.44
CA VAL A 8 9.41 -6.27 -13.84
C VAL A 8 9.65 -4.76 -13.89
N LEU A 9 9.68 -4.13 -12.71
CA LEU A 9 10.29 -2.81 -12.56
C LEU A 9 11.66 -2.89 -13.22
N ALA A 10 11.96 -2.01 -14.18
CA ALA A 10 13.14 -2.15 -15.05
C ALA A 10 14.49 -2.11 -14.29
N LEU A 11 14.46 -1.72 -13.01
CA LEU A 11 15.57 -1.67 -12.07
C LEU A 11 15.19 -2.45 -10.81
N HIS A 12 16.19 -2.97 -10.10
CA HIS A 12 15.96 -3.57 -8.79
C HIS A 12 15.58 -2.47 -7.79
N LEU A 13 14.78 -2.81 -6.78
CA LEU A 13 14.12 -1.78 -5.95
C LEU A 13 15.11 -0.95 -5.11
N ASP A 14 16.24 -1.54 -4.76
CA ASP A 14 17.37 -0.91 -4.05
C ASP A 14 18.18 0.05 -4.94
N GLU A 15 18.05 -0.03 -6.27
CA GLU A 15 18.71 0.85 -7.23
C GLU A 15 17.88 2.10 -7.55
N ILE A 16 16.60 2.11 -7.16
CA ILE A 16 15.70 3.23 -7.42
C ILE A 16 15.91 4.31 -6.35
N PRO A 17 16.20 5.57 -6.73
CA PRO A 17 16.45 6.65 -5.78
C PRO A 17 15.14 7.21 -5.18
N LEU A 18 14.26 6.33 -4.70
CA LEU A 18 12.97 6.64 -4.08
C LEU A 18 12.86 5.95 -2.72
N ASN A 19 12.23 6.62 -1.75
CA ASN A 19 11.89 5.97 -0.50
C ASN A 19 10.74 4.98 -0.72
N THR A 20 11.03 3.68 -0.53
CA THR A 20 10.07 2.60 -0.77
C THR A 20 10.00 1.67 0.42
N THR A 21 8.78 1.31 0.82
CA THR A 21 8.50 0.26 1.80
C THR A 21 7.81 -0.89 1.09
N VAL A 22 8.32 -2.11 1.24
CA VAL A 22 7.68 -3.34 0.72
C VAL A 22 7.13 -4.13 1.89
N LEU A 23 5.82 -4.40 1.84
CA LEU A 23 5.17 -5.36 2.74
C LEU A 23 5.12 -6.70 2.04
N THR A 24 6.00 -7.62 2.43
CA THR A 24 6.06 -8.96 1.83
C THR A 24 4.96 -9.85 2.37
N LYS A 25 4.62 -10.91 1.63
CA LYS A 25 3.63 -11.89 2.07
C LYS A 25 3.98 -12.48 3.44
N GLU A 26 5.24 -12.82 3.67
CA GLU A 26 5.72 -13.42 4.93
C GLU A 26 5.54 -12.46 6.11
N ALA A 27 5.76 -11.15 5.88
CA ALA A 27 5.53 -10.13 6.89
C ALA A 27 4.02 -9.98 7.21
N LEU A 28 3.16 -10.06 6.19
CA LEU A 28 1.70 -10.00 6.35
C LEU A 28 1.14 -11.24 7.05
N GLU A 29 1.72 -12.43 6.83
CA GLU A 29 1.25 -13.68 7.45
C GLU A 29 1.48 -13.74 8.97
N VAL A 30 2.45 -13.00 9.48
CA VAL A 30 2.75 -12.91 10.92
C VAL A 30 2.24 -11.62 11.56
N ALA A 31 1.64 -10.73 10.77
CA ALA A 31 1.08 -9.48 11.27
C ALA A 31 -0.15 -9.78 12.15
N PRO A 32 -0.26 -9.16 13.35
CA PRO A 32 -1.43 -9.33 14.22
C PRO A 32 -2.69 -8.64 13.66
N GLU A 33 -2.54 -7.68 12.75
CA GLU A 33 -3.63 -6.95 12.13
C GLU A 33 -4.45 -7.82 11.19
N GLN A 34 -5.76 -7.57 11.15
CA GLN A 34 -6.70 -8.38 10.37
C GLN A 34 -7.04 -7.77 9.01
N THR A 35 -6.72 -6.48 8.81
CA THR A 35 -7.11 -5.74 7.61
C THR A 35 -5.96 -4.89 7.08
N ILE A 36 -5.98 -4.62 5.77
CA ILE A 36 -4.90 -3.91 5.08
C ILE A 36 -4.70 -2.48 5.61
N ASP A 37 -5.77 -1.77 5.94
CA ASP A 37 -5.74 -0.43 6.52
C ASP A 37 -5.09 -0.42 7.91
N GLN A 38 -5.31 -1.46 8.72
CA GLN A 38 -4.64 -1.62 10.01
C GLN A 38 -3.13 -1.85 9.82
N ILE A 39 -2.76 -2.71 8.87
CA ILE A 39 -1.35 -2.96 8.53
C ILE A 39 -0.66 -1.68 8.05
N LEU A 40 -1.32 -0.94 7.15
CA LEU A 40 -0.78 0.29 6.56
C LEU A 40 -0.57 1.41 7.59
N LYS A 41 -1.31 1.44 8.71
CA LYS A 41 -1.07 2.39 9.80
C LYS A 41 0.29 2.21 10.49
N ASN A 42 0.89 1.01 10.40
CA ASN A 42 2.22 0.75 10.94
C ASN A 42 3.35 1.22 10.00
N VAL A 43 3.02 1.64 8.76
CA VAL A 43 4.01 2.12 7.80
C VAL A 43 4.36 3.59 8.11
N PRO A 44 5.65 3.94 8.22
CA PRO A 44 6.06 5.32 8.46
C PRO A 44 5.49 6.30 7.42
N SER A 45 5.04 7.45 7.89
CA SER A 45 4.44 8.53 7.07
C SER A 45 3.11 8.19 6.37
N VAL A 46 2.53 7.02 6.61
CA VAL A 46 1.16 6.69 6.17
C VAL A 46 0.17 7.10 7.24
N ILE A 47 -0.87 7.82 6.83
CA ILE A 47 -1.94 8.32 7.69
C ILE A 47 -3.26 7.88 7.07
N LEU A 48 -4.08 7.20 7.86
CA LEU A 48 -5.39 6.65 7.50
C LEU A 48 -6.42 7.00 8.58
N ASN A 49 -7.71 6.82 8.28
CA ASN A 49 -8.78 7.04 9.25
C ASN A 49 -8.65 6.09 10.45
N ASP A 50 -9.05 6.51 11.64
CA ASP A 50 -9.02 5.65 12.83
C ASP A 50 -10.01 4.49 12.74
N THR A 51 -11.20 4.76 12.19
CA THR A 51 -12.24 3.75 11.96
C THR A 51 -11.82 2.76 10.86
N PRO A 52 -11.82 1.45 11.13
CA PRO A 52 -11.49 0.44 10.12
C PRO A 52 -12.44 0.48 8.92
N TYR A 53 -11.96 0.08 7.74
CA TYR A 53 -12.73 0.19 6.50
C TYR A 53 -14.10 -0.52 6.52
N TYR A 54 -14.26 -1.59 7.31
CA TYR A 54 -15.51 -2.36 7.40
C TYR A 54 -16.55 -1.78 8.36
N GLN A 55 -16.21 -0.70 9.09
CA GLN A 55 -17.11 -0.02 10.02
C GLN A 55 -17.61 1.35 9.51
N GLN A 56 -17.08 1.80 8.37
CA GLN A 56 -17.48 3.02 7.68
C GLN A 56 -17.79 2.71 6.22
N ASP A 57 -18.18 3.73 5.44
CA ASP A 57 -18.22 3.59 4.00
C ASP A 57 -16.81 3.17 3.49
N PRO A 58 -16.68 2.03 2.79
CA PRO A 58 -15.38 1.53 2.37
C PRO A 58 -14.65 2.48 1.40
N THR A 59 -15.41 3.26 0.63
CA THR A 59 -14.85 4.26 -0.31
C THR A 59 -14.42 5.55 0.40
N ALA A 60 -14.85 5.76 1.64
CA ALA A 60 -14.42 6.88 2.47
C ALA A 60 -13.05 6.65 3.13
N GLN A 61 -12.34 5.56 2.83
CA GLN A 61 -10.95 5.39 3.27
C GLN A 61 -10.04 6.34 2.50
N SER A 62 -9.41 7.26 3.23
CA SER A 62 -8.53 8.26 2.65
C SER A 62 -7.08 7.99 3.06
N ILE A 63 -6.22 7.80 2.07
CA ILE A 63 -4.78 7.60 2.29
C ILE A 63 -4.02 8.91 2.12
N ASN A 64 -3.32 9.30 3.17
CA ASN A 64 -2.44 10.46 3.18
C ASN A 64 -1.01 9.99 3.45
N VAL A 65 -0.08 10.40 2.59
CA VAL A 65 1.33 10.11 2.72
C VAL A 65 2.09 11.40 2.95
N ARG A 66 2.95 11.42 3.98
CA ARG A 66 3.79 12.57 4.36
C ARG A 66 3.01 13.85 4.69
N GLY A 67 1.73 13.73 5.07
CA GLY A 67 0.91 14.88 5.48
C GLY A 67 0.46 15.78 4.33
N LEU A 68 0.49 15.31 3.08
CA LEU A 68 0.11 16.10 1.90
C LEU A 68 -1.41 16.31 1.76
N GLY A 69 -2.20 15.66 2.63
CA GLY A 69 -3.65 15.73 2.62
C GLY A 69 -4.29 14.65 1.76
N ASN A 70 -5.62 14.70 1.67
CA ASN A 70 -6.41 13.66 1.03
C ASN A 70 -6.34 13.78 -0.51
N ALA A 71 -6.55 12.66 -1.21
CA ALA A 71 -6.52 12.59 -2.67
C ALA A 71 -5.20 13.04 -3.32
N ARG A 72 -4.08 12.96 -2.58
CA ARG A 72 -2.72 13.22 -3.09
C ARG A 72 -1.87 11.96 -3.29
N THR A 73 -2.41 10.80 -2.90
CA THR A 73 -1.77 9.50 -3.05
C THR A 73 -2.48 8.73 -4.16
N LEU A 74 -1.72 8.24 -5.15
CA LEU A 74 -2.23 7.33 -6.18
C LEU A 74 -2.24 5.90 -5.62
N VAL A 75 -3.41 5.28 -5.58
CA VAL A 75 -3.58 3.88 -5.19
C VAL A 75 -3.75 3.04 -6.44
N LEU A 76 -2.98 1.97 -6.54
CA LEU A 76 -3.00 1.04 -7.65
C LEU A 76 -3.27 -0.37 -7.12
N ILE A 77 -4.10 -1.13 -7.85
CA ILE A 77 -4.26 -2.58 -7.70
C ILE A 77 -3.68 -3.20 -8.96
N ASP A 78 -2.63 -4.02 -8.81
CA ASP A 78 -1.90 -4.64 -9.93
C ASP A 78 -1.44 -3.64 -11.01
N GLY A 79 -1.11 -2.41 -10.60
CA GLY A 79 -0.69 -1.33 -11.49
C GLY A 79 -1.82 -0.55 -12.17
N VAL A 80 -3.08 -0.85 -11.85
CA VAL A 80 -4.27 -0.17 -12.37
C VAL A 80 -4.87 0.74 -11.29
N PRO A 81 -5.28 1.98 -11.60
CA PRO A 81 -5.94 2.86 -10.65
C PRO A 81 -7.17 2.20 -10.00
N ALA A 82 -7.24 2.30 -8.67
CA ALA A 82 -8.36 1.84 -7.86
C ALA A 82 -9.52 2.85 -7.82
#